data_AF-A0A8C5QBH0-F1
#
_entry.id   AF-A0A8C5QBH0-F1
#
_cell.length_a   1.000
_cell.length_b   1.000
_cell.length_c   1.000
_cell.angle_alpha   90.00
_cell.angle_beta   90.00
_cell.angle_gamma   90.00
#
_symmetry.space_group_name_H-M   'P 1'
#
loop_
_entity.id
_entity.type
_entity.pdbx_description
1 polymer ?
#
loop_
_entity_poly.entity_id
_entity_poly.type
_entity_poly.pdbx_seq_one_letter_code
_entity_poly.pdbx_strand_id
1 'polypeptide(L)'
;QCEQTDSSKSPVHVFSQYTRADVKQHASLADRVWVTYAGEVFDITEFVELHPGGNRIMLAAGGALEPFWALHGVHKSKHVNEILQEYKVGELRPEEKIKAEDRGGGASRGSERLHVEGAP
;
A
#
# COMPACT_ATOMS: atom_id res chain seq x y z
N GLN A 1 33.11 13.35 -6.34
CA GLN A 1 32.49 12.21 -5.63
C GLN A 1 31.09 12.67 -5.25
N CYS A 2 30.07 11.95 -5.70
CA CYS A 2 28.68 12.29 -5.45
C CYS A 2 28.27 11.60 -4.14
N GLU A 3 28.03 12.36 -3.08
CA GLU A 3 27.43 11.85 -1.85
C GLU A 3 25.92 12.12 -1.89
N GLN A 4 25.16 11.04 -1.99
CA GLN A 4 23.70 11.05 -1.91
C GLN A 4 23.29 11.49 -0.49
N THR A 5 22.43 12.52 -0.44
CA THR A 5 21.83 13.04 0.78
C THR A 5 20.73 12.09 1.29
N ASP A 6 20.98 11.37 2.38
CA ASP A 6 19.93 10.70 3.18
C ASP A 6 19.30 11.76 4.10
N SER A 7 18.37 12.53 3.55
CA SER A 7 17.57 13.49 4.31
C SER A 7 16.30 12.84 4.83
N SER A 8 16.02 13.10 6.11
CA SER A 8 14.73 12.96 6.79
C SER A 8 14.40 11.60 7.43
N LYS A 9 15.14 11.24 8.48
CA LYS A 9 14.63 10.31 9.51
C LYS A 9 13.94 11.11 10.62
N SER A 10 12.68 11.48 10.38
CA SER A 10 11.75 11.97 11.40
C SER A 10 11.61 10.91 12.52
N PRO A 11 11.25 11.29 13.77
CA PRO A 11 11.10 10.32 14.86
C PRO A 11 10.01 9.30 14.50
N VAL A 12 10.46 8.15 14.01
CA VAL A 12 9.61 7.07 13.53
C VAL A 12 8.95 6.45 14.75
N HIS A 13 7.64 6.65 14.88
CA HIS A 13 6.84 5.71 15.66
C HIS A 13 7.14 4.33 15.09
N VAL A 14 7.71 3.45 15.91
CA VAL A 14 8.16 2.11 15.50
C VAL A 14 6.95 1.20 15.32
N PHE A 15 6.23 1.44 14.22
CA PHE A 15 5.18 0.58 13.73
C PHE A 15 5.77 -0.62 12.99
N SER A 16 5.11 -1.76 13.10
CA SER A 16 5.50 -2.97 12.37
C SER A 16 5.40 -2.73 10.86
N GLN A 17 6.38 -3.23 10.12
CA GLN A 17 6.42 -3.08 8.66
C GLN A 17 5.92 -4.33 7.95
N TYR A 18 4.99 -4.15 7.02
CA TYR A 18 4.33 -5.22 6.28
C TYR A 18 4.51 -5.06 4.77
N THR A 19 4.42 -6.15 4.02
CA THR A 19 4.35 -6.12 2.55
C THR A 19 2.89 -6.15 2.09
N ARG A 20 2.62 -5.79 0.83
CA ARG A 20 1.29 -5.98 0.25
C ARG A 20 0.88 -7.46 0.19
N ALA A 21 1.85 -8.37 0.11
CA ALA A 21 1.58 -9.80 0.16
C ALA A 21 1.09 -10.21 1.55
N ASP A 22 1.65 -9.64 2.62
CA ASP A 22 1.17 -9.85 3.99
C ASP A 22 -0.27 -9.38 4.13
N VAL A 23 -0.56 -8.13 3.74
CA VAL A 23 -1.92 -7.56 3.80
C VAL A 23 -2.92 -8.42 3.04
N LYS A 24 -2.57 -8.94 1.86
CA LYS A 24 -3.46 -9.80 1.06
C LYS A 24 -3.89 -11.09 1.74
N GLN A 25 -3.13 -11.60 2.71
CA GLN A 25 -3.54 -12.78 3.48
C GLN A 25 -4.71 -12.46 4.42
N HIS A 26 -4.87 -11.18 4.77
CA HIS A 26 -5.91 -10.66 5.68
C HIS A 26 -7.11 -10.13 4.88
N ALA A 27 -7.68 -10.98 4.01
CA ALA A 27 -8.78 -10.63 3.11
C ALA A 27 -10.17 -11.11 3.58
N SER A 28 -10.25 -11.78 4.74
CA SER A 28 -11.47 -12.40 5.26
C SER A 28 -11.61 -12.16 6.77
N LEU A 29 -12.84 -12.22 7.31
CA LEU A 29 -13.06 -12.09 8.75
C LEU A 29 -12.35 -13.18 9.58
N ALA A 30 -12.20 -14.39 9.02
CA ALA A 30 -11.47 -15.48 9.67
C ALA A 30 -9.97 -15.17 9.84
N ASP A 31 -9.39 -14.47 8.87
CA ASP A 31 -7.96 -14.13 8.83
C ASP A 31 -7.68 -12.71 9.32
N ARG A 32 -8.71 -12.01 9.84
CA ARG A 32 -8.73 -10.56 10.06
C ARG A 32 -8.72 -9.79 8.74
N VAL A 33 -9.35 -8.62 8.73
CA VAL A 33 -9.53 -7.79 7.54
C VAL A 33 -8.58 -6.61 7.62
N TRP A 34 -7.51 -6.68 6.86
CA TRP A 34 -6.54 -5.58 6.78
C TRP A 34 -6.70 -4.80 5.49
N VAL A 35 -6.44 -3.51 5.61
CA VAL A 35 -6.49 -2.56 4.49
C VAL A 35 -5.30 -1.62 4.55
N THR A 36 -4.94 -1.07 3.40
CA THR A 36 -3.88 -0.07 3.29
C THR A 36 -4.43 1.26 2.84
N TYR A 37 -3.88 2.34 3.38
CA TYR A 37 -4.16 3.69 2.95
C TYR A 37 -2.93 4.57 3.19
N ALA A 38 -2.53 5.36 2.19
CA ALA A 38 -1.37 6.26 2.25
C ALA A 38 -0.05 5.56 2.67
N GLY A 39 0.09 4.25 2.38
CA GLY A 39 1.26 3.46 2.79
C GLY A 39 1.25 3.01 4.25
N GLU A 40 0.14 3.19 4.96
CA GLU A 40 -0.12 2.66 6.30
C GLU A 40 -1.00 1.41 6.24
N VAL A 41 -0.96 0.58 7.28
CA VAL A 41 -1.71 -0.69 7.38
C VAL A 41 -2.65 -0.62 8.58
N PHE A 42 -3.92 -0.95 8.33
CA PHE A 42 -5.00 -0.84 9.30
C PHE A 42 -5.75 -2.16 9.41
N ASP A 43 -6.08 -2.55 10.64
CA ASP A 43 -6.91 -3.72 10.92
C ASP A 43 -8.33 -3.27 11.26
N ILE A 44 -9.20 -3.37 10.26
CA ILE A 44 -10.59 -2.90 10.35
C ILE A 44 -11.56 -4.04 10.70
N THR A 45 -11.07 -5.19 11.17
CA THR A 45 -11.89 -6.39 11.40
C THR A 45 -13.13 -6.08 12.25
N GLU A 46 -12.96 -5.35 13.34
CA GLU A 46 -14.05 -4.96 14.24
C GLU A 46 -14.91 -3.82 13.66
N PHE A 47 -14.33 -3.01 12.78
CA PHE A 47 -15.04 -1.90 12.14
C PHE A 47 -15.94 -2.36 10.99
N VAL A 48 -15.74 -3.55 10.42
CA VAL A 48 -16.55 -4.05 9.30
C VAL A 48 -18.05 -4.03 9.62
N GLU A 49 -18.44 -4.46 10.82
CA GLU A 49 -19.85 -4.50 11.26
C GLU A 49 -20.40 -3.12 11.65
N LEU A 50 -19.52 -2.20 12.03
CA LEU A 50 -19.85 -0.83 12.43
C LEU A 50 -19.89 0.14 11.24
N HIS A 51 -19.45 -0.30 10.06
CA HIS A 51 -19.30 0.56 8.91
C HIS A 51 -20.67 1.02 8.35
N PRO A 52 -20.93 2.34 8.22
CA PRO A 52 -22.21 2.87 7.73
C PRO A 52 -22.57 2.43 6.29
N GLY A 53 -21.56 2.09 5.47
CA GLY A 53 -21.76 1.54 4.13
C GLY A 53 -21.91 0.01 4.08
N GLY A 54 -21.98 -0.64 5.25
CA GLY A 54 -22.08 -2.09 5.41
C GLY A 54 -20.87 -2.85 4.87
N ASN A 55 -21.11 -4.07 4.41
CA ASN A 55 -20.09 -5.01 3.90
C ASN A 55 -19.33 -4.53 2.64
N ARG A 56 -19.64 -3.35 2.08
CA ARG A 56 -18.92 -2.79 0.94
C ARG A 56 -17.44 -2.54 1.24
N ILE A 57 -17.09 -2.33 2.51
CA ILE A 57 -15.70 -2.18 2.96
C ILE A 57 -14.86 -3.44 2.69
N MET A 58 -15.49 -4.62 2.66
CA MET A 58 -14.83 -5.89 2.34
C MET A 58 -14.29 -5.96 0.91
N LEU A 59 -14.75 -5.09 0.00
CA LEU A 59 -14.18 -5.01 -1.36
C LEU A 59 -12.72 -4.56 -1.35
N ALA A 60 -12.31 -3.85 -0.29
CA ALA A 60 -10.94 -3.43 -0.08
C ALA A 60 -10.14 -4.39 0.82
N ALA A 61 -10.77 -5.47 1.33
CA ALA A 61 -10.11 -6.43 2.20
C ALA A 61 -8.86 -7.01 1.53
N GLY A 62 -7.73 -6.97 2.23
CA GLY A 62 -6.44 -7.37 1.71
C GLY A 62 -5.84 -6.41 0.67
N GLY A 63 -6.34 -5.17 0.58
CA GLY A 63 -5.99 -4.23 -0.46
C GLY A 63 -6.03 -2.75 -0.03
N ALA A 64 -6.02 -1.86 -1.03
CA ALA A 64 -5.96 -0.42 -0.83
C ALA A 64 -7.35 0.23 -0.79
N LEU A 65 -7.54 1.20 0.11
CA LEU A 65 -8.80 1.96 0.25
C LEU A 65 -8.97 3.04 -0.82
N GLU A 66 -7.87 3.58 -1.36
CA GLU A 66 -7.82 4.74 -2.26
C GLU A 66 -8.77 4.62 -3.46
N PRO A 67 -8.87 3.48 -4.19
CA PRO A 67 -9.80 3.35 -5.31
C PRO A 67 -11.27 3.49 -4.88
N PHE A 68 -11.61 3.05 -3.66
CA PHE A 68 -12.97 3.09 -3.13
C PHE A 68 -13.31 4.47 -2.55
N TRP A 69 -12.35 5.09 -1.85
CA TRP A 69 -12.49 6.44 -1.30
C TRP A 69 -12.56 7.51 -2.38
N ALA A 70 -11.92 7.28 -3.54
CA ALA A 70 -12.03 8.15 -4.70
C ALA A 70 -13.47 8.26 -5.23
N LEU A 71 -14.26 7.18 -5.10
CA LEU A 71 -15.66 7.11 -5.54
C LEU A 71 -16.66 7.74 -4.55
N HIS A 72 -16.32 7.73 -3.26
CA HIS A 72 -17.21 8.16 -2.19
C HIS A 72 -16.57 9.23 -1.32
N GLY A 73 -16.82 10.50 -1.66
CA GLY A 73 -16.20 11.68 -1.03
C GLY A 73 -16.42 11.82 0.48
N VAL A 74 -17.41 11.13 1.06
CA VAL A 74 -17.63 11.08 2.52
C VAL A 74 -16.39 10.60 3.29
N HIS A 75 -15.60 9.71 2.70
CA HIS A 75 -14.39 9.15 3.32
C HIS A 75 -13.20 10.12 3.32
N LYS A 76 -13.28 11.24 2.58
CA LYS A 76 -12.24 12.29 2.59
C LYS A 76 -12.38 13.23 3.79
N SER A 77 -13.36 13.01 4.65
CA SER A 77 -13.53 13.77 5.89
C SER A 77 -12.39 13.47 6.87
N LYS A 78 -11.96 14.49 7.62
CA LYS A 78 -10.97 14.33 8.70
C LYS A 78 -11.43 13.31 9.75
N HIS A 79 -12.71 13.33 10.08
CA HIS A 79 -13.29 12.42 11.07
C HIS A 79 -13.14 10.94 10.68
N VAL A 80 -13.27 10.61 9.39
CA VAL A 80 -13.07 9.23 8.91
C VAL A 80 -11.61 8.82 9.01
N ASN A 81 -10.69 9.76 8.75
CA ASN A 81 -9.27 9.50 8.92
C ASN A 81 -8.90 9.31 10.40
N GLU A 82 -9.48 10.10 11.31
CA GLU A 82 -9.28 9.93 12.76
C GLU A 82 -9.72 8.54 13.22
N ILE A 83 -10.91 8.09 12.83
CA ILE A 83 -11.41 6.73 13.11
C ILE A 83 -10.44 5.69 12.55
N LEU A 84 -10.01 5.84 11.28
CA LEU A 84 -9.09 4.89 10.64
C LEU A 84 -7.76 4.78 11.40
N GLN A 85 -7.22 5.89 11.90
CA GLN A 85 -5.96 5.90 12.65
C GLN A 85 -6.04 5.13 13.97
N GLU A 86 -7.22 4.98 14.58
CA GLU A 86 -7.42 4.13 15.77
C GLU A 86 -7.16 2.65 15.46
N TYR A 87 -7.35 2.23 14.21
CA TYR A 87 -7.15 0.86 13.73
C TYR A 87 -5.76 0.63 13.13
N LYS A 88 -4.82 1.57 13.27
CA LYS A 88 -3.47 1.44 12.69
C LYS A 88 -2.69 0.34 13.39
N VAL A 89 -2.25 -0.66 12.62
CA VAL A 89 -1.41 -1.77 13.11
C VAL A 89 0.02 -1.71 12.60
N GLY A 90 0.26 -0.96 11.52
CA GLY A 90 1.56 -0.94 10.89
C GLY A 90 1.69 0.02 9.73
N GLU A 91 2.79 -0.15 9.00
CA GLU A 91 3.06 0.55 7.76
C GLU A 91 3.57 -0.40 6.69
N LEU A 92 3.34 -0.06 5.42
CA LEU A 92 3.95 -0.78 4.32
C LEU A 92 5.46 -0.51 4.29
N ARG A 93 6.23 -1.53 3.89
CA ARG A 93 7.67 -1.36 3.62
C ARG A 93 7.91 -0.24 2.61
N PRO A 94 9.00 0.54 2.76
CA PRO A 94 9.30 1.66 1.87
C PRO A 94 9.39 1.24 0.40
N GLU A 95 9.91 0.05 0.10
CA GLU A 95 9.94 -0.50 -1.27
C GLU A 95 8.54 -0.67 -1.89
N GLU A 96 7.51 -0.90 -1.08
CA GLU A 96 6.13 -1.10 -1.51
C GLU A 96 5.34 0.22 -1.59
N LYS A 97 5.80 1.26 -0.87
CA LYS A 97 5.28 2.64 -0.98
C LYS A 97 5.70 3.24 -2.33
N ILE A 98 6.97 3.07 -2.72
CA ILE A 98 7.55 3.62 -3.96
C ILE A 98 6.94 3.02 -5.24
N LYS A 99 6.63 1.71 -5.24
CA LYS A 99 5.99 1.06 -6.40
C LYS A 99 4.60 1.59 -6.74
N ALA A 100 3.92 2.26 -5.80
CA ALA A 100 2.63 2.89 -6.09
C ALA A 100 2.78 4.10 -7.03
N GLU A 101 3.93 4.78 -6.98
CA GLU A 101 4.21 6.00 -7.72
C GLU A 101 4.97 5.73 -9.04
N ASP A 102 5.64 4.57 -9.17
CA ASP A 102 6.45 4.20 -10.35
C ASP A 102 5.70 3.38 -11.43
N ARG A 103 4.38 3.52 -11.58
CA ARG A 103 3.68 3.02 -12.78
C ARG A 103 3.82 4.00 -13.96
N GLY A 104 5.05 4.43 -14.20
CA GLY A 104 5.47 5.30 -15.29
C GLY A 104 6.88 4.97 -15.80
N GLY A 105 7.27 3.70 -15.91
CA GLY A 105 8.57 3.33 -16.46
C GLY A 105 8.72 1.84 -16.73
N GLY A 106 8.49 1.42 -17.97
CA GLY A 106 8.61 0.03 -18.39
C GLY A 106 10.03 -0.52 -18.19
N ALA A 107 10.17 -1.50 -17.30
CA ALA A 107 11.36 -2.33 -17.21
C ALA A 107 11.36 -3.36 -18.35
N SER A 108 11.78 -2.95 -19.54
CA SER A 108 12.25 -3.90 -20.57
C SER A 108 13.65 -4.38 -20.17
N ARG A 109 13.69 -5.44 -19.36
CA ARG A 109 14.92 -6.21 -19.12
C ARG A 109 15.35 -6.91 -20.42
N GLY A 110 16.63 -6.77 -20.76
CA GLY A 110 17.30 -7.31 -21.94
C GLY A 110 17.17 -8.83 -22.10
N SER A 111 17.39 -9.38 -23.29
CA SER A 111 18.70 -9.70 -23.89
C SER A 111 18.37 -10.39 -25.23
N GLU A 112 19.11 -10.18 -26.32
CA GLU A 112 20.17 -11.12 -26.67
C GLU A 112 21.07 -10.52 -27.77
N ARG A 113 22.36 -10.82 -27.61
CA ARG A 113 23.52 -10.40 -28.38
C ARG A 113 23.68 -11.38 -29.54
N LEU A 114 23.59 -10.91 -30.78
CA LEU A 114 24.18 -11.64 -31.92
C LEU A 114 25.13 -10.72 -32.68
N HIS A 115 26.40 -10.96 -32.39
CA HIS A 115 27.57 -10.51 -33.13
C HIS A 115 27.64 -11.35 -34.41
N VAL A 116 27.55 -10.73 -35.57
CA VAL A 116 27.91 -11.36 -36.85
C VAL A 116 29.20 -10.70 -37.32
N GLU A 117 30.27 -11.48 -37.25
CA GLU A 117 31.50 -11.26 -38.01
C GLU A 117 31.21 -11.46 -39.50
N GLY A 118 31.84 -10.66 -40.35
CA GLY A 118 31.74 -10.86 -41.80
C GLY A 118 32.33 -9.72 -42.63
N ALA A 119 33.62 -9.47 -42.46
CA ALA A 119 34.47 -8.96 -43.55
C ALA A 119 34.67 -10.08 -44.61
N PRO A 120 35.18 -9.82 -45.83
CA PRO A 120 35.73 -8.57 -46.37
C PRO A 120 34.88 -7.87 -47.44
#